data_AF-A0A7S3ZFT6-F1
#
_entry.id   AF-A0A7S3ZFT6-F1
#
_cell.length_a   1.000
_cell.length_b   1.000
_cell.length_c   1.000
_cell.angle_alpha   90.00
_cell.angle_beta   90.00
_cell.angle_gamma   90.00
#
_symmetry.space_group_name_H-M   'P 1'
#
loop_
_entity.id
_entity.type
_entity.pdbx_description
1 polymer ?
#
loop_
_entity_poly.entity_id
_entity_poly.type
_entity_poly.pdbx_seq_one_letter_code
_entity_poly.pdbx_strand_id
1 'polypeptide(L)'
;DRAWYLNLIHGYFEQTQCSVFGRRISLTLIARRSRLFAGTRYLKRGLSNRGKVANDVEVEQIVNGFDRVTDQTATGRFSSYVQNRASIPLFWTQQGRRMVAKPEIILQKQDPLGLTTGRHFQDLFRRYGSP
;
A
#
# COMPACT_ATOMS: atom_id res chain seq x y z
N ASP A 1 -8.21 -6.65 29.12
CA ASP A 1 -6.83 -6.53 28.61
C ASP A 1 -6.59 -5.92 27.23
N ARG A 2 -7.57 -5.73 26.33
CA ARG A 2 -7.33 -5.01 25.06
C ARG A 2 -7.12 -3.49 25.20
N ALA A 3 -7.43 -2.91 26.38
CA ALA A 3 -7.31 -1.48 26.66
C ALA A 3 -5.87 -0.94 26.62
N TRP A 4 -4.86 -1.82 26.67
CA TRP A 4 -3.45 -1.44 26.72
C TRP A 4 -2.72 -1.46 25.37
N TYR A 5 -3.38 -1.92 24.29
CA TYR A 5 -2.74 -2.06 22.99
C TYR A 5 -3.25 -1.01 22.00
N LEU A 6 -2.36 -0.11 21.56
CA LEU A 6 -2.63 0.85 20.48
C LEU A 6 -1.84 0.47 19.22
N ASN A 7 -2.54 0.23 18.11
CA ASN A 7 -1.91 -0.08 16.83
C ASN A 7 -1.42 1.20 16.16
N LEU A 8 -0.18 1.17 15.66
CA LEU A 8 0.43 2.29 14.94
C LEU A 8 0.68 1.91 13.48
N ILE A 9 0.65 2.92 12.61
CA ILE A 9 1.04 2.80 11.21
C ILE A 9 2.41 3.42 10.97
N HIS A 10 3.19 2.80 10.07
CA HIS A 10 4.39 3.43 9.51
C HIS A 10 4.06 3.87 8.09
N GLY A 11 4.21 5.15 7.79
CA GLY A 11 4.04 5.67 6.44
C GLY A 11 3.78 7.17 6.46
N TYR A 12 2.66 7.60 5.89
CA TYR A 12 2.32 9.00 5.72
C TYR A 12 0.86 9.28 6.10
N PHE A 13 0.61 10.48 6.59
CA PHE A 13 -0.74 11.01 6.81
C PHE A 13 -0.71 12.52 6.58
N GLU A 14 -1.62 13.00 5.76
CA GLU A 14 -1.89 14.42 5.62
C GLU A 14 -3.37 14.62 5.29
N GLN A 15 -3.95 15.69 5.82
CA GLN A 15 -5.26 16.15 5.44
C GLN A 15 -5.22 17.64 5.15
N THR A 16 -5.77 18.04 4.01
CA THR A 16 -5.85 19.42 3.56
C THR A 16 -7.28 19.77 3.18
N GLN A 17 -7.66 21.03 3.38
CA GLN A 17 -8.96 21.54 2.96
C GLN A 17 -8.80 22.32 1.66
N CYS A 18 -9.69 22.07 0.70
CA CYS A 18 -9.71 22.81 -0.55
C CYS A 18 -11.15 23.14 -0.98
N SER A 19 -11.27 24.10 -1.90
CA SER A 19 -12.54 24.49 -2.50
C SER A 19 -12.57 24.00 -3.94
N VAL A 20 -13.57 23.19 -4.26
CA VAL A 20 -13.78 22.66 -5.62
C VAL A 20 -15.16 23.11 -6.07
N PHE A 21 -15.23 23.96 -7.09
CA PHE A 21 -16.47 24.58 -7.57
C PHE A 21 -17.31 25.26 -6.47
N GLY A 22 -16.64 25.94 -5.53
CA GLY A 22 -17.30 26.63 -4.41
C GLY A 22 -17.71 25.71 -3.24
N ARG A 23 -17.51 24.39 -3.36
CA ARG A 23 -17.75 23.44 -2.28
C ARG A 23 -16.46 23.18 -1.51
N ARG A 24 -16.52 23.30 -0.19
CA ARG A 24 -15.41 22.94 0.70
C ARG A 24 -15.35 21.43 0.88
N ILE A 25 -14.19 20.85 0.61
CA ILE A 25 -13.90 19.44 0.84
C ILE A 25 -12.62 19.32 1.67
N SER A 26 -12.48 18.21 2.40
CA SER A 26 -11.18 17.77 2.90
C SER A 26 -10.68 16.61 2.06
N LEU A 27 -9.43 16.71 1.65
CA LEU A 27 -8.68 15.66 0.97
C LEU A 27 -7.67 15.10 1.97
N THR A 28 -7.78 13.81 2.25
CA THR A 28 -6.87 13.09 3.14
C THR A 28 -6.08 12.09 2.31
N LEU A 29 -4.77 12.07 2.48
CA LEU A 29 -3.88 11.07 1.90
C LEU A 29 -3.21 10.28 3.02
N ILE A 30 -3.38 8.96 3.00
CA ILE A 30 -2.76 8.05 3.95
C ILE A 30 -1.91 7.05 3.18
N ALA A 31 -0.67 6.85 3.58
CA ALA A 31 0.17 5.75 3.10
C ALA A 31 0.52 4.83 4.26
N ARG A 32 0.27 3.53 4.10
CA ARG A 32 0.51 2.49 5.11
C ARG A 32 1.51 1.49 4.58
N ARG A 33 2.71 1.46 5.15
CA ARG A 33 3.74 0.48 4.82
C ARG A 33 3.54 -0.79 5.61
N SER A 34 3.53 -1.92 4.92
CA SER A 34 3.48 -3.24 5.55
C SER A 34 4.71 -3.50 6.43
N ARG A 35 4.46 -4.03 7.63
CA ARG A 35 5.50 -4.56 8.52
C ARG A 35 6.01 -5.94 8.06
N LEU A 36 5.26 -6.63 7.21
CA LEU A 36 5.60 -7.96 6.73
C LEU A 36 6.72 -7.86 5.68
N PHE A 37 7.71 -8.74 5.80
CA PHE A 37 8.90 -8.76 4.94
C PHE A 37 9.58 -7.39 4.77
N ALA A 38 9.50 -6.54 5.81
CA ALA A 38 10.13 -5.23 5.83
C ALA A 38 11.66 -5.32 5.87
N GLY A 39 12.30 -4.31 5.27
CA GLY A 39 13.75 -4.13 5.19
C GLY A 39 14.08 -2.91 4.33
N THR A 40 15.36 -2.55 4.25
CA THR A 40 15.79 -1.42 3.41
C THR A 40 15.65 -1.77 1.93
N ARG A 41 15.37 -0.77 1.09
CA ARG A 41 15.02 -0.92 -0.35
C ARG A 41 16.05 -1.71 -1.18
N TYR A 42 17.32 -1.69 -0.75
CA TYR A 42 18.42 -2.38 -1.40
C TYR A 42 18.76 -3.74 -0.79
N LEU A 43 18.32 -4.00 0.45
CA LEU A 43 18.57 -5.28 1.13
C LEU A 43 17.39 -6.24 1.05
N LYS A 44 16.16 -5.72 0.90
CA LYS A 44 14.95 -6.54 0.78
C LYS A 44 14.10 -6.17 -0.42
N ARG A 45 13.98 -7.16 -1.31
CA ARG A 45 13.19 -7.15 -2.54
C ARG A 45 12.54 -8.51 -2.72
N GLY A 46 11.51 -8.54 -3.57
CA GLY A 46 10.85 -9.76 -3.94
C GLY A 46 9.92 -10.31 -2.86
N LEU A 47 9.77 -11.62 -2.92
CA LEU A 47 8.79 -12.41 -2.20
C LEU A 47 9.45 -13.17 -1.04
N SER A 48 8.75 -13.24 0.09
CA SER A 48 9.11 -14.14 1.19
C SER A 48 8.50 -15.53 0.98
N ASN A 49 9.04 -16.55 1.66
CA ASN A 49 8.48 -17.91 1.67
C ASN A 49 7.01 -17.99 2.14
N ARG A 50 6.47 -16.93 2.75
CA ARG A 50 5.07 -16.83 3.20
C ARG A 50 4.14 -16.10 2.22
N GLY A 51 4.60 -15.76 1.01
CA GLY A 51 3.78 -15.04 0.04
C GLY A 51 3.64 -13.53 0.31
N LYS A 52 4.47 -12.98 1.21
CA LYS A 52 4.49 -11.54 1.52
C LYS A 52 5.64 -10.87 0.78
N VAL A 53 5.35 -9.80 0.06
CA VAL A 53 6.32 -9.06 -0.76
C VAL A 53 6.94 -7.91 0.02
N ALA A 54 8.17 -7.55 -0.34
CA ALA A 54 8.87 -6.44 0.28
C ALA A 54 8.30 -5.11 -0.21
N ASN A 55 8.44 -4.06 0.61
CA ASN A 55 8.04 -2.69 0.25
C ASN A 55 6.57 -2.57 -0.19
N ASP A 56 5.68 -3.42 0.37
CA ASP A 56 4.22 -3.37 0.21
C ASP A 56 3.68 -2.12 0.91
N VAL A 57 3.04 -1.23 0.14
CA VAL A 57 2.50 0.05 0.61
C VAL A 57 1.12 0.25 0.01
N GLU A 58 0.16 0.40 0.89
CA GLU A 58 -1.20 0.82 0.55
C GLU A 58 -1.29 2.34 0.64
N VAL A 59 -1.79 2.97 -0.42
CA VAL A 59 -2.06 4.42 -0.47
C VAL A 59 -3.56 4.60 -0.60
N GLU A 60 -4.13 5.42 0.28
CA GLU A 60 -5.55 5.70 0.31
C GLU A 60 -5.79 7.20 0.24
N GLN A 61 -6.62 7.57 -0.73
CA GLN A 61 -7.16 8.92 -0.86
C GLN A 61 -8.58 8.91 -0.30
N ILE A 62 -8.85 9.75 0.69
CA ILE A 62 -10.18 9.97 1.24
C ILE A 62 -10.62 11.39 0.88
N VAL A 63 -11.83 11.54 0.38
CA VAL A 63 -12.47 12.85 0.18
C VAL A 63 -13.71 12.90 1.03
N ASN A 64 -13.84 13.96 1.82
CA ASN A 64 -15.08 14.24 2.52
C ASN A 64 -15.55 15.67 2.31
N GLY A 65 -16.86 15.88 2.33
CA GLY A 65 -17.44 17.20 2.14
C GLY A 65 -18.87 17.27 2.62
N PHE A 66 -19.28 18.48 2.97
CA PHE A 66 -20.67 18.81 3.29
C PHE A 66 -21.18 19.73 2.19
N ASP A 67 -22.20 19.29 1.44
CA ASP A 67 -22.91 20.18 0.53
C ASP A 67 -24.12 20.77 1.25
N ARG A 68 -23.95 21.96 1.84
CA ARG A 68 -25.06 22.68 2.50
C ARG A 68 -26.17 23.13 1.54
N VAL A 69 -25.92 23.14 0.23
CA VAL A 69 -26.88 23.61 -0.78
C VAL A 69 -27.79 22.48 -1.24
N THR A 70 -27.28 21.25 -1.35
CA THR A 70 -28.09 20.08 -1.79
C THR A 70 -28.47 19.12 -0.67
N ASP A 71 -27.79 19.16 0.48
CA ASP A 71 -27.99 18.20 1.55
C ASP A 71 -28.70 18.83 2.77
N GLN A 72 -30.04 18.83 2.71
CA GLN A 72 -30.90 19.30 3.82
C GLN A 72 -30.75 18.44 5.09
N THR A 73 -30.14 17.26 4.98
CA THR A 73 -29.95 16.30 6.08
C THR A 73 -28.65 16.48 6.84
N ALA A 74 -27.77 17.38 6.39
CA ALA A 74 -26.41 17.60 6.91
C ALA A 74 -25.53 16.33 6.95
N THR A 75 -25.87 15.30 6.17
CA THR A 75 -25.06 14.08 6.10
C THR A 75 -23.80 14.35 5.25
N GLY A 76 -22.63 14.20 5.86
CA GLY A 76 -21.36 14.37 5.15
C GLY A 76 -21.17 13.25 4.13
N ARG A 77 -20.72 13.57 2.92
CA ARG A 77 -20.34 12.57 1.92
C ARG A 77 -18.88 12.20 2.09
N PHE A 78 -18.60 10.91 2.02
CA PHE A 78 -17.26 10.35 2.10
C PHE A 78 -17.01 9.43 0.92
N SER A 79 -15.81 9.50 0.35
CA SER A 79 -15.30 8.51 -0.59
C SER A 79 -13.88 8.12 -0.21
N SER A 80 -13.52 6.88 -0.50
CA SER A 80 -12.17 6.36 -0.33
C SER A 80 -11.75 5.63 -1.60
N TYR A 81 -10.51 5.83 -2.01
CA TYR A 81 -9.88 5.14 -3.13
C TYR A 81 -8.51 4.63 -2.72
N VAL A 82 -8.29 3.33 -2.89
CA VAL A 82 -7.10 2.62 -2.43
C VAL A 82 -6.29 2.09 -3.61
N GLN A 83 -4.98 2.30 -3.56
CA GLN A 83 -4.01 1.73 -4.48
C GLN A 83 -2.93 0.98 -3.70
N ASN A 84 -2.42 -0.13 -4.25
CA ASN A 84 -1.29 -0.85 -3.69
C ASN A 84 -0.06 -0.78 -4.60
N ARG A 85 1.11 -0.57 -4.00
CA ARG A 85 2.42 -0.65 -4.64
C ARG A 85 3.33 -1.54 -3.80
N ALA A 86 3.88 -2.58 -4.42
CA ALA A 86 4.79 -3.50 -3.74
C ALA A 86 5.95 -3.96 -4.65
N SER A 87 6.87 -4.76 -4.10
CA SER A 87 7.89 -5.45 -4.90
C SER A 87 7.25 -6.54 -5.77
N ILE A 88 7.87 -6.84 -6.92
CA ILE A 88 7.44 -7.91 -7.82
C ILE A 88 7.42 -9.25 -7.04
N PRO A 89 6.34 -10.05 -7.12
CA PRO A 89 6.15 -11.27 -6.32
C PRO A 89 6.94 -12.47 -6.86
N LEU A 90 8.26 -12.30 -6.93
CA LEU A 90 9.24 -13.32 -7.29
C LEU A 90 10.35 -13.34 -6.23
N PHE A 91 11.09 -14.45 -6.13
CA PHE A 91 12.29 -14.50 -5.31
C PHE A 91 13.46 -13.83 -6.06
N TRP A 92 13.58 -12.51 -5.94
CA TRP A 92 14.59 -11.74 -6.67
C TRP A 92 15.31 -10.73 -5.79
N THR A 93 16.57 -10.47 -6.15
CA THR A 93 17.40 -9.42 -5.56
C THR A 93 18.17 -8.68 -6.62
N GLN A 94 18.73 -7.53 -6.22
CA GLN A 94 19.57 -6.71 -7.08
C GLN A 94 20.68 -6.16 -6.20
N GLN A 95 21.92 -6.63 -6.39
CA GLN A 95 23.05 -6.15 -5.62
C GLN A 95 23.46 -4.77 -6.14
N GLY A 96 23.23 -3.73 -5.33
CA GLY A 96 23.68 -2.38 -5.64
C GLY A 96 25.19 -2.23 -5.42
N ARG A 97 26.01 -2.61 -6.41
CA ARG A 97 27.41 -2.16 -6.43
C ARG A 97 27.42 -0.68 -6.82
N ARG A 98 28.00 0.18 -5.98
CA ARG A 98 27.97 1.66 -6.11
C ARG A 98 28.46 2.22 -7.45
N MET A 99 29.14 1.42 -8.28
CA MET A 99 29.75 1.84 -9.54
C MET A 99 29.18 1.16 -10.80
N VAL A 100 28.11 0.37 -10.69
CA VAL A 100 27.50 -0.30 -11.86
C VAL A 100 26.22 0.43 -12.24
N ALA A 101 26.18 1.03 -13.43
CA ALA A 101 25.04 1.81 -13.93
C ALA A 101 23.73 1.01 -13.99
N LYS A 102 23.81 -0.31 -14.23
CA LYS A 102 22.67 -1.23 -14.28
C LYS A 102 22.97 -2.49 -13.47
N PRO A 103 22.67 -2.51 -12.16
CA PRO A 103 22.92 -3.69 -11.35
C PRO A 103 22.02 -4.84 -11.79
N GLU A 104 22.59 -6.04 -11.83
CA GLU A 104 21.93 -7.25 -12.33
C GLU A 104 20.75 -7.68 -11.46
N ILE A 105 19.69 -8.20 -12.11
CA ILE A 105 18.54 -8.80 -11.43
C ILE A 105 18.83 -10.29 -11.27
N ILE A 106 18.93 -10.74 -10.03
CA ILE A 106 19.25 -12.13 -9.69
C ILE A 106 18.01 -12.79 -9.13
N LEU A 107 17.54 -13.85 -9.79
CA LEU A 107 16.51 -14.75 -9.26
C LEU A 107 17.15 -15.71 -8.26
N GLN A 108 16.83 -15.56 -6.98
CA GLN A 108 17.49 -16.30 -5.90
C GLN A 108 16.96 -17.72 -5.73
N LYS A 109 15.69 -17.93 -6.08
CA LYS A 109 14.98 -19.19 -5.89
C LYS A 109 13.94 -19.36 -6.99
N GLN A 110 13.83 -20.56 -7.52
CA GLN A 110 12.75 -20.91 -8.42
C GLN A 110 11.52 -21.36 -7.62
N ASP A 111 10.35 -20.90 -8.07
CA ASP A 111 9.03 -21.38 -7.63
C ASP A 111 8.35 -22.00 -8.87
N PRO A 112 8.75 -23.22 -9.27
CA PRO A 112 8.36 -23.78 -10.56
C PRO A 112 6.84 -23.97 -10.68
N LEU A 113 6.16 -24.24 -9.56
CA LEU A 113 4.71 -24.38 -9.49
C LEU A 113 4.01 -23.03 -9.18
N GLY A 114 4.77 -21.96 -8.98
CA GLY A 114 4.24 -20.64 -8.65
C GLY A 114 3.41 -20.59 -7.37
N LEU A 115 3.61 -21.53 -6.43
CA LEU A 115 2.73 -21.68 -5.25
C LEU A 115 2.84 -20.48 -4.31
N THR A 116 4.04 -19.93 -4.13
CA THR A 116 4.27 -18.79 -3.24
C THR A 116 3.78 -17.51 -3.90
N THR A 117 4.01 -17.36 -5.21
CA THR A 117 3.47 -16.25 -6.01
C THR A 117 1.94 -16.30 -6.04
N GLY A 118 1.35 -17.48 -6.21
CA GLY A 118 -0.10 -17.70 -6.16
C GLY A 118 -0.69 -17.33 -4.80
N ARG A 119 -0.03 -17.69 -3.69
CA ARG A 119 -0.42 -17.24 -2.34
C ARG A 119 -0.43 -15.73 -2.19
N HIS A 120 0.52 -15.02 -2.82
CA HIS A 120 0.54 -13.57 -2.81
C HIS A 120 -0.68 -12.98 -3.53
N PHE A 121 -0.97 -13.47 -4.74
CA PHE A 121 -2.14 -13.00 -5.49
C PHE A 121 -3.46 -13.37 -4.80
N GLN A 122 -3.55 -14.56 -4.21
CA GLN A 122 -4.72 -14.96 -3.42
C GLN A 122 -4.95 -14.03 -2.21
N ASP A 123 -3.87 -13.56 -1.56
CA ASP A 123 -3.95 -12.56 -0.50
C ASP A 123 -4.41 -11.19 -1.03
N LEU A 124 -3.99 -10.78 -2.24
CA LEU A 124 -4.48 -9.57 -2.90
C LEU A 124 -5.97 -9.69 -3.23
N PHE A 125 -6.42 -10.79 -3.85
CA PHE A 125 -7.83 -11.03 -4.15
C PHE A 125 -8.68 -11.03 -2.88
N ARG A 126 -8.19 -11.61 -1.78
CA ARG A 126 -8.90 -11.59 -0.49
C ARG A 126 -9.05 -10.19 0.08
N ARG A 127 -8.04 -9.32 -0.08
CA ARG A 127 -8.04 -7.96 0.47
C ARG A 127 -8.77 -6.94 -0.40
N TYR A 128 -8.62 -7.05 -1.73
CA TYR A 128 -9.02 -6.01 -2.68
C TYR A 128 -10.09 -6.48 -3.67
N GLY A 129 -10.44 -7.77 -3.69
CA GLY A 129 -11.42 -8.31 -4.62
C GLY A 129 -10.86 -8.60 -6.02
N SER A 130 -11.76 -8.76 -6.99
CA SER A 130 -11.41 -8.93 -8.40
C SER A 130 -10.90 -7.62 -9.01
N PRO A 131 -9.93 -7.69 -9.94
CA PRO A 131 -9.71 -6.64 -10.93
C PRO A 131 -10.99 -6.27 -11.67
#